data_AF-A0A6I1BFR0-F1
#
_entry.id   AF-A0A6I1BFR0-F1
#
_cell.length_a   1.000
_cell.length_b   1.000
_cell.length_c   1.000
_cell.angle_alpha   90.00
_cell.angle_beta   90.00
_cell.angle_gamma   90.00
#
_symmetry.space_group_name_H-M   'P 1'
#
loop_
_entity.id
_entity.type
_entity.pdbx_description
1 polymer ?
#
loop_
_entity_poly.entity_id
_entity_poly.type
_entity_poly.pdbx_seq_one_letter_code
_entity_poly.pdbx_strand_id
1 'polypeptide(L)' 'MKAKVIIAQATVETAGLLYGLVKKVTTKTAIKSYPSVDCQAVFFPVDKHDLDFVNRVLTDQGFSFKVENAE' A
#
# COMPACT_ATOMS: atom_id res chain seq x y z
N MET A 1 13.79 -10.49 -7.64
CA MET A 1 13.19 -10.60 -6.28
C MET A 1 11.94 -11.46 -6.39
N LYS A 2 11.59 -12.23 -5.35
CA LYS A 2 10.23 -12.79 -5.28
C LYS A 2 9.24 -11.62 -5.19
N ALA A 3 8.08 -11.75 -5.83
CA ALA A 3 7.05 -10.73 -5.78
C ALA A 3 6.63 -10.54 -4.32
N LYS A 4 6.47 -9.29 -3.90
CA LYS A 4 6.01 -8.93 -2.56
C LYS A 4 4.72 -8.15 -2.67
N VAL A 5 3.87 -8.32 -1.68
CA VAL A 5 2.59 -7.63 -1.59
C VAL A 5 2.52 -6.96 -0.23
N ILE A 6 2.12 -5.70 -0.20
CA ILE A 6 1.92 -4.96 1.04
C ILE A 6 0.42 -4.80 1.24
N ILE A 7 -0.07 -5.21 2.41
CA ILE A 7 -1.46 -5.08 2.80
C ILE A 7 -1.52 -4.08 3.94
N ALA A 8 -2.05 -2.90 3.65
CA ALA A 8 -2.29 -1.83 4.62
C ALA A 8 -3.71 -1.92 5.16
N GLN A 9 -3.86 -1.61 6.45
CA GLN A 9 -5.12 -1.56 7.18
C GLN A 9 -5.33 -0.15 7.72
N ALA A 10 -6.50 0.40 7.46
CA ALA A 10 -7.02 1.62 8.06
C ALA A 10 -8.20 1.31 8.98
N THR A 11 -8.57 2.30 9.78
CA THR A 11 -9.87 2.34 10.47
C THR A 11 -10.93 2.93 9.54
N VAL A 12 -12.22 2.80 9.90
CA VAL A 12 -13.32 3.40 9.12
C VAL A 12 -13.14 4.90 8.92
N GLU A 13 -12.62 5.60 9.93
CA GLU A 13 -12.38 7.05 9.89
C GLU A 13 -11.23 7.44 8.95
N THR A 14 -10.24 6.56 8.80
CA THR A 14 -9.01 6.82 8.02
C THR A 14 -9.01 6.11 6.65
N ALA A 15 -10.02 5.29 6.35
CA ALA A 15 -10.16 4.57 5.09
C ALA A 15 -10.16 5.50 3.87
N GLY A 16 -10.83 6.66 3.98
CA GLY A 16 -10.83 7.67 2.91
C GLY A 16 -9.43 8.20 2.59
N LEU A 17 -8.58 8.38 3.62
CA LEU A 17 -7.19 8.79 3.43
C LEU A 17 -6.38 7.68 2.77
N LEU A 18 -6.55 6.43 3.19
CA LEU A 18 -5.87 5.27 2.60
C LEU A 18 -6.25 5.10 1.13
N TYR A 19 -7.53 5.23 0.78
CA TYR A 19 -7.98 5.12 -0.61
C TYR A 19 -7.51 6.30 -1.47
N GLY A 20 -7.46 7.50 -0.90
CA GLY A 20 -6.83 8.65 -1.54
C GLY A 20 -5.34 8.43 -1.80
N LEU A 21 -4.65 7.77 -0.88
CA LEU A 21 -3.24 7.40 -1.00
C LEU A 21 -3.01 6.37 -2.10
N VAL A 22 -3.83 5.31 -2.15
CA VAL A 22 -3.82 4.33 -3.24
C VAL A 22 -3.94 5.01 -4.60
N LYS A 23 -4.92 5.92 -4.75
CA LYS A 23 -5.11 6.66 -6.00
C LYS A 23 -3.87 7.50 -6.35
N LYS A 24 -3.27 8.17 -5.37
CA LYS A 24 -2.04 8.96 -5.58
C LYS A 24 -0.86 8.09 -6.01
N VAL A 25 -0.65 6.94 -5.35
CA VAL A 25 0.41 5.99 -5.68
C VAL A 25 0.22 5.50 -7.11
N THR A 26 -0.95 4.95 -7.45
CA THR A 26 -1.24 4.46 -8.82
C THR A 26 -1.13 5.54 -9.90
N THR A 27 -1.43 6.81 -9.58
CA THR A 27 -1.36 7.89 -10.58
C THR A 27 0.05 8.45 -10.75
N LYS A 28 0.84 8.49 -9.67
CA LYS A 28 2.17 9.12 -9.66
C LYS A 28 3.32 8.14 -9.85
N THR A 29 3.09 6.86 -9.62
CA THR A 29 4.10 5.82 -9.75
C THR A 29 3.57 4.68 -10.62
N ALA A 30 4.47 3.81 -11.06
CA ALA A 30 4.10 2.59 -11.79
C ALA A 30 3.63 1.46 -10.84
N ILE A 31 3.53 1.73 -9.54
CA ILE A 31 3.15 0.74 -8.52
C ILE A 31 1.65 0.47 -8.65
N LYS A 32 1.30 -0.79 -8.90
CA LYS A 32 -0.11 -1.21 -8.88
C LYS A 32 -0.59 -1.23 -7.45
N SER A 33 -1.68 -0.53 -7.18
CA SER A 33 -2.31 -0.54 -5.85
C SER A 33 -3.82 -0.46 -5.96
N TYR A 34 -4.51 -1.12 -5.03
CA TYR A 34 -5.95 -1.24 -5.05
C TYR A 34 -6.53 -1.05 -3.65
N PRO A 35 -7.64 -0.31 -3.51
CA PRO A 35 -8.42 -0.37 -2.29
C PRO A 35 -9.08 -1.75 -2.19
N SER A 36 -9.14 -2.28 -0.98
CA SER A 36 -9.80 -3.54 -0.64
C SER A 36 -10.99 -3.27 0.28
N VAL A 37 -11.87 -4.26 0.36
CA VAL A 37 -12.95 -4.30 1.36
C VAL A 37 -12.34 -4.27 2.78
N ASP A 38 -13.13 -3.85 3.77
CA ASP A 38 -12.69 -3.81 5.18
C ASP A 38 -11.63 -2.74 5.51
N CYS A 39 -11.71 -1.57 4.86
CA CYS A 39 -10.76 -0.46 5.09
C CYS A 39 -9.29 -0.83 4.82
N GLN A 40 -9.05 -1.79 3.92
CA GLN A 40 -7.71 -2.23 3.55
C GLN A 40 -7.25 -1.69 2.19
N ALA A 41 -5.95 -1.73 1.93
CA ALA A 41 -5.38 -1.46 0.63
C ALA A 41 -4.22 -2.40 0.34
N VAL A 42 -4.07 -2.79 -0.92
CA VAL A 42 -3.03 -3.71 -1.38
C VAL A 42 -2.12 -2.99 -2.35
N PHE A 43 -0.81 -3.11 -2.16
CA PHE A 43 0.22 -2.54 -3.02
C PHE A 43 1.13 -3.65 -3.55
N PHE A 44 1.49 -3.56 -4.83
CA PHE A 44 2.34 -4.52 -5.54
C PHE A 44 3.64 -3.83 -5.96
N PRO A 45 4.60 -3.67 -5.04
CA PRO A 45 5.93 -3.15 -5.38
C PRO A 45 6.65 -4.10 -6.35
N VAL A 46 7.32 -3.54 -7.36
CA VAL A 46 8.04 -4.33 -8.38
C VAL A 46 9.48 -4.61 -7.95
N ASP A 47 10.08 -3.67 -7.24
CA ASP A 47 11.47 -3.75 -6.78
C ASP A 47 11.66 -3.25 -5.33
N LYS A 48 12.91 -3.22 -4.88
CA LYS A 48 13.28 -2.82 -3.52
C LYS A 48 12.96 -1.36 -3.23
N HIS A 49 13.07 -0.48 -4.22
CA HIS A 49 12.82 0.95 -4.06
C HIS A 49 11.32 1.21 -3.92
N ASP A 50 10.49 0.54 -4.73
CA ASP A 50 9.03 0.58 -4.58
C ASP A 50 8.59 0.09 -3.19
N LEU A 51 9.16 -1.03 -2.73
CA LEU A 51 8.86 -1.59 -1.42
C LEU A 51 9.21 -0.60 -0.29
N ASP A 52 10.41 -0.02 -0.34
CA ASP A 52 10.87 0.96 0.66
C ASP A 52 10.03 2.23 0.64
N PHE A 53 9.68 2.71 -0.57
CA PHE A 53 8.82 3.87 -0.76
C PHE A 53 7.44 3.66 -0.14
N VAL A 54 6.75 2.55 -0.45
CA VAL A 54 5.42 2.28 0.09
C VAL A 54 5.46 2.09 1.60
N ASN A 55 6.47 1.37 2.13
CA ASN A 55 6.64 1.22 3.57
C ASN A 55 6.79 2.58 4.26
N ARG A 56 7.63 3.47 3.72
CA ARG A 56 7.86 4.80 4.28
C ARG A 56 6.59 5.65 4.23
N VAL A 57 5.89 5.63 3.11
CA VAL A 57 4.64 6.37 2.92
C VAL A 57 3.57 5.92 3.91
N LEU A 58 3.37 4.61 4.08
CA LEU A 58 2.39 4.06 5.01
C LEU A 58 2.77 4.37 6.47
N THR A 59 4.06 4.29 6.82
CA THR A 59 4.56 4.60 8.16
C THR A 59 4.40 6.09 8.49
N ASP A 60 4.72 6.99 7.56
CA ASP A 60 4.58 8.45 7.72
C ASP A 60 3.11 8.86 7.93
N GLN A 61 2.19 8.15 7.28
CA GLN A 61 0.75 8.37 7.44
C GLN A 61 0.14 7.64 8.64
N GLY A 62 0.93 6.85 9.38
CA GLY A 62 0.48 6.11 10.56
C GLY A 62 -0.42 4.91 10.27
N PHE A 63 -0.38 4.35 9.05
CA PHE A 63 -1.14 3.14 8.72
C PHE A 63 -0.42 1.87 9.19
N SER A 64 -1.19 0.93 9.72
CA SER A 64 -0.69 -0.42 9.99
C SER A 64 -0.62 -1.21 8.69
N PHE A 65 0.43 -2.00 8.48
CA PHE A 65 0.55 -2.84 7.28
C PHE A 65 1.39 -4.09 7.53
N LYS A 66 1.21 -5.08 6.65
CA LYS A 66 2.03 -6.30 6.59
C LYS A 66 2.58 -6.52 5.19
N VAL A 67 3.73 -7.17 5.10
CA VAL A 67 4.37 -7.53 3.83
C VAL A 67 4.33 -9.05 3.68
N GLU A 68 3.65 -9.51 2.64
CA GLU A 68 3.52 -10.92 2.28
C GLU A 68 4.38 -11.21 1.04
N ASN A 69 4.79 -12.47 0.86
CA ASN A 69 5.35 -12.91 -0.42
C ASN A 69 4.19 -13.31 -1.35
N ALA A 70 4.19 -12.79 -2.57
CA ALA A 70 3.38 -13.34 -3.65
C ALA A 70 4.08 -14.59 -4.17
N GLU A 71 3.52 -15.75 -3.84
CA GLU A 71 3.95 -17.07 -4.33
C GLU A 71 3.40 -17.34 -5.74
#